data_AF-A0A7S4UL56-F1
#
_entry.id   AF-A0A7S4UL56-F1
#
_cell.length_a   1.000
_cell.length_b   1.000
_cell.length_c   1.000
_cell.angle_alpha   90.00
_cell.angle_beta   90.00
_cell.angle_gamma   90.00
#
_symmetry.space_group_name_H-M   'P 1'
#
loop_
_entity.id
_entity.type
_entity.pdbx_description
1 polymer ?
#
loop_
_entity_poly.entity_id
_entity_poly.type
_entity_poly.pdbx_seq_one_letter_code
_entity_poly.pdbx_strand_id
1 'polypeptide(L)'
;GGRACEWVSDRMAGRRFVAYVERNDPQKLWLTARNASATADVFETAGGARRLLASLPVLVGQVVEHVHGWVGKAVEVEATADVLLVMVAGGGGDFRALAPASSVVLGSTLALAHISVFGGGSATIVRTCSNSQQTVRTTALWTLIGSGSSWGESCRFEALNGRLLGGSSFSADGAAAWLPPALLSSIVVLPETGSVKLIAESAVTCQDGSGGALALAGQNGVHHAVLVSAPPAGTVL
;
A
#
# COMPACT_ATOMS: atom_id res chain seq x y z
N GLY A 1 11.63 14.33 13.20
CA GLY A 1 11.13 12.97 12.95
C GLY A 1 10.02 13.07 11.94
N GLY A 2 10.24 12.59 10.72
CA GLY A 2 9.19 12.55 9.71
C GLY A 2 8.28 11.37 10.02
N ARG A 3 6.98 11.61 10.24
CA ARG A 3 6.00 10.52 10.34
C ARG A 3 5.80 9.95 8.94
N ALA A 4 5.87 8.63 8.78
CA ALA A 4 5.46 7.99 7.53
C ALA A 4 4.01 8.42 7.20
N CYS A 5 3.76 8.77 5.94
CA CYS A 5 2.44 9.25 5.54
C CYS A 5 1.49 8.08 5.29
N GLU A 6 0.45 8.03 6.11
CA GLU A 6 -0.67 7.10 5.97
C GLU A 6 -1.83 7.87 5.36
N TRP A 7 -2.19 7.55 4.11
CA TRP A 7 -3.30 8.15 3.38
C TRP A 7 -4.48 7.20 3.37
N VAL A 8 -5.69 7.70 3.66
CA VAL A 8 -6.95 6.96 3.50
C VAL A 8 -7.88 7.81 2.64
N SER A 9 -8.41 7.23 1.57
CA SER A 9 -9.42 7.86 0.71
C SER A 9 -10.45 6.82 0.29
N ASP A 10 -11.66 7.26 -0.03
CA ASP A 10 -12.70 6.42 -0.62
C ASP A 10 -12.22 5.68 -1.88
N ARG A 11 -11.24 6.24 -2.58
CA ARG A 11 -10.62 5.61 -3.75
C ARG A 11 -9.82 4.36 -3.38
N MET A 12 -9.34 4.24 -2.14
CA MET A 12 -8.68 3.02 -1.65
C MET A 12 -9.67 1.89 -1.36
N ALA A 13 -10.97 2.12 -1.53
CA ALA A 13 -11.95 1.07 -1.40
C ALA A 13 -11.75 0.03 -2.51
N GLY A 14 -11.79 -1.24 -2.14
CA GLY A 14 -11.65 -2.34 -3.08
C GLY A 14 -12.03 -3.66 -2.45
N ARG A 15 -11.76 -4.74 -3.18
CA ARG A 15 -12.26 -6.08 -2.82
C ARG A 15 -11.17 -7.07 -2.49
N ARG A 16 -9.94 -6.83 -2.92
CA ARG A 16 -8.83 -7.75 -2.71
C ARG A 16 -7.65 -6.97 -2.18
N PHE A 17 -7.07 -7.44 -1.09
CA PHE A 17 -5.94 -6.80 -0.44
C PHE A 17 -4.93 -7.87 -0.07
N VAL A 18 -3.65 -7.53 -0.12
CA VAL A 18 -2.58 -8.36 0.44
C VAL A 18 -1.48 -7.47 0.98
N ALA A 19 -0.97 -7.79 2.17
CA ALA A 19 0.16 -7.09 2.76
C ALA A 19 0.99 -8.05 3.62
N TYR A 20 2.31 -7.88 3.61
CA TYR A 20 3.18 -8.58 4.56
C TYR A 20 3.25 -7.84 5.89
N VAL A 21 3.31 -8.62 6.96
CA VAL A 21 3.34 -8.14 8.35
C VAL A 21 4.70 -8.42 8.97
N GLU A 22 5.45 -7.35 9.24
CA GLU A 22 6.84 -7.44 9.71
C GLU A 22 7.01 -7.31 11.23
N ARG A 23 6.26 -6.45 11.92
CA ARG A 23 6.49 -6.12 13.35
C ARG A 23 5.73 -7.00 14.35
N ASN A 24 6.37 -7.22 15.51
CA ASN A 24 5.88 -7.98 16.66
C ASN A 24 4.90 -7.16 17.53
N ASP A 25 3.58 -7.28 17.31
CA ASP A 25 2.48 -7.09 18.29
C ASP A 25 1.14 -6.94 17.52
N PRO A 26 -0.02 -7.35 18.07
CA PRO A 26 -1.18 -7.83 17.29
C PRO A 26 -1.64 -6.85 16.20
N GLN A 27 -1.68 -7.30 14.93
CA GLN A 27 -1.87 -6.39 13.80
C GLN A 27 -3.32 -6.27 13.36
N LYS A 28 -4.15 -5.60 14.16
CA LYS A 28 -5.59 -5.48 13.95
C LYS A 28 -5.92 -5.00 12.54
N LEU A 29 -6.97 -5.56 11.95
CA LEU A 29 -7.60 -5.04 10.74
C LEU A 29 -8.84 -4.25 11.14
N TRP A 30 -8.95 -3.05 10.59
CA TRP A 30 -10.19 -2.28 10.57
C TRP A 30 -10.74 -2.28 9.16
N LEU A 31 -11.97 -2.79 9.02
CA LEU A 31 -12.70 -2.86 7.77
C LEU A 31 -13.94 -1.99 7.85
N THR A 32 -14.20 -1.20 6.81
CA THR A 32 -15.47 -0.49 6.69
C THR A 32 -16.00 -0.55 5.26
N ALA A 33 -17.29 -0.85 5.12
CA ALA A 33 -17.96 -0.91 3.83
C ALA A 33 -18.43 0.50 3.44
N ARG A 34 -18.24 0.87 2.17
CA ARG A 34 -18.57 2.22 1.69
C ARG A 34 -20.00 2.33 1.16
N ASN A 35 -20.31 1.55 0.14
CA ASN A 35 -21.52 1.74 -0.66
C ASN A 35 -22.56 0.64 -0.47
N ALA A 36 -22.12 -0.55 -0.07
CA ALA A 36 -22.96 -1.71 0.16
C ALA A 36 -22.32 -2.60 1.22
N SER A 37 -23.15 -3.25 2.04
CA SER A 37 -22.65 -4.24 3.00
C SER A 37 -21.86 -5.33 2.27
N ALA A 38 -20.77 -5.77 2.89
CA ALA A 38 -19.88 -6.78 2.37
C ALA A 38 -19.75 -7.96 3.33
N THR A 39 -19.37 -9.11 2.79
CA THR A 39 -18.69 -10.16 3.57
C THR A 39 -17.23 -10.08 3.20
N ALA A 40 -16.36 -9.96 4.19
CA ALA A 40 -14.91 -9.92 4.02
C ALA A 40 -14.28 -11.19 4.61
N ASP A 41 -13.75 -12.03 3.73
CA ASP A 41 -12.96 -13.20 4.10
C ASP A 41 -11.51 -12.78 4.34
N VAL A 42 -11.00 -13.10 5.52
CA VAL A 42 -9.63 -12.80 5.95
C VAL A 42 -8.82 -14.07 5.93
N PHE A 43 -7.67 -14.04 5.26
CA PHE A 43 -6.76 -15.16 5.15
C PHE A 43 -5.38 -14.78 5.70
N GLU A 44 -4.65 -15.79 6.19
CA GLU A 44 -3.21 -15.72 6.31
C GLU A 44 -2.56 -16.57 5.21
N THR A 45 -1.42 -16.10 4.72
CA THR A 45 -0.58 -16.82 3.78
C THR A 45 0.84 -16.94 4.33
N ALA A 46 1.31 -18.18 4.49
CA ALA A 46 2.64 -18.51 4.97
C ALA A 46 3.19 -19.72 4.22
N GLY A 47 4.45 -19.65 3.77
CA GLY A 47 5.07 -20.76 3.04
C GLY A 47 4.32 -21.19 1.76
N GLY A 48 3.58 -20.28 1.12
CA GLY A 48 2.75 -20.56 -0.06
C GLY A 48 1.39 -21.21 0.25
N ALA A 49 1.10 -21.55 1.50
CA ALA A 49 -0.21 -22.03 1.92
C ALA A 49 -1.09 -20.86 2.38
N ARG A 50 -2.33 -20.82 1.86
CA ARG A 50 -3.36 -19.83 2.22
C ARG A 50 -4.40 -20.48 3.13
N ARG A 51 -4.69 -19.87 4.27
CA ARG A 51 -5.64 -20.35 5.28
C ARG A 51 -6.69 -19.29 5.59
N LEU A 52 -7.97 -19.64 5.47
CA LEU A 52 -9.08 -18.79 5.92
C LEU A 52 -9.05 -18.70 7.45
N LEU A 53 -9.11 -17.48 7.97
CA LEU A 53 -9.12 -17.18 9.41
C LEU A 53 -10.51 -16.79 9.89
N ALA A 54 -11.19 -15.94 9.12
CA ALA A 54 -12.50 -15.40 9.48
C ALA A 54 -13.28 -14.96 8.25
N SER A 55 -14.60 -14.99 8.35
CA SER A 55 -15.53 -14.36 7.42
C SER A 55 -16.33 -13.31 8.18
N LEU A 56 -16.13 -12.05 7.85
CA LEU A 56 -16.60 -10.92 8.64
C LEU A 56 -17.77 -10.20 7.92
N PRO A 57 -18.94 -10.02 8.56
CA PRO A 57 -19.97 -9.15 8.03
C PRO A 57 -19.56 -7.69 8.23
N VAL A 58 -19.38 -6.94 7.15
CA VAL A 58 -18.98 -5.52 7.16
C VAL A 58 -20.15 -4.68 6.68
N LEU A 59 -20.83 -4.02 7.61
CA LEU A 59 -21.96 -3.14 7.31
C LEU A 59 -21.48 -1.73 6.94
N VAL A 60 -22.28 -1.05 6.12
CA VAL A 60 -22.01 0.35 5.72
C VAL A 60 -21.97 1.24 6.95
N GLY A 61 -20.95 2.10 7.04
CA GLY A 61 -20.78 3.06 8.13
C GLY A 61 -20.33 2.45 9.46
N GLN A 62 -20.04 1.15 9.50
CA GLN A 62 -19.47 0.49 10.68
C GLN A 62 -18.00 0.14 10.46
N VAL A 63 -17.23 0.20 11.54
CA VAL A 63 -15.87 -0.35 11.59
C VAL A 63 -15.95 -1.73 12.22
N VAL A 64 -15.53 -2.73 11.46
CA VAL A 64 -15.34 -4.10 11.94
C VAL A 64 -13.87 -4.29 12.28
N GLU A 65 -13.59 -4.69 13.52
CA GLU A 65 -12.24 -5.01 13.97
C GLU A 65 -12.01 -6.53 13.92
N HIS A 66 -10.85 -6.93 13.42
CA HIS A 66 -10.37 -8.31 13.49
C HIS A 66 -8.92 -8.35 13.95
N VAL A 67 -8.62 -9.18 14.96
CA VAL A 67 -7.31 -9.25 15.60
C VAL A 67 -6.74 -10.65 15.45
N HIS A 68 -5.49 -10.75 15.00
CA HIS A 68 -4.77 -12.02 14.84
C HIS A 68 -3.25 -11.82 14.85
N GLY A 69 -2.51 -12.91 15.05
CA GLY A 69 -1.04 -12.95 14.99
C GLY A 69 -0.52 -13.18 13.57
N TRP A 70 -0.39 -12.10 12.79
CA TRP A 70 0.11 -12.14 11.40
C TRP A 70 1.61 -11.96 11.24
N VAL A 71 2.36 -11.74 12.32
CA VAL A 71 3.82 -11.52 12.26
C VAL A 71 4.52 -12.57 11.41
N GLY A 72 5.32 -12.11 10.44
CA GLY A 72 6.06 -12.97 9.53
C GLY A 72 5.21 -13.61 8.43
N LYS A 73 3.95 -13.18 8.26
CA LYS A 73 2.99 -13.73 7.30
C LYS A 73 2.40 -12.62 6.43
N ALA A 74 1.84 -13.02 5.30
CA ALA A 74 0.96 -12.16 4.53
C ALA A 74 -0.47 -12.26 5.07
N VAL A 75 -1.12 -11.11 5.22
CA VAL A 75 -2.57 -11.01 5.42
C VAL A 75 -3.23 -10.73 4.08
N GLU A 76 -4.29 -11.46 3.78
CA GLU A 76 -5.11 -11.24 2.59
C GLU A 76 -6.56 -11.01 3.01
N VAL A 77 -7.24 -10.10 2.30
CA VAL A 77 -8.68 -9.88 2.47
C VAL A 77 -9.35 -9.98 1.11
N GLU A 78 -10.44 -10.74 1.04
CA GLU A 78 -11.32 -10.83 -0.12
C GLU A 78 -12.75 -10.48 0.28
N ALA A 79 -13.30 -9.40 -0.28
CA ALA A 79 -14.61 -8.88 0.05
C ALA A 79 -15.58 -8.97 -1.13
N THR A 80 -16.86 -9.21 -0.82
CA THR A 80 -17.93 -9.28 -1.84
C THR A 80 -18.29 -7.91 -2.43
N ALA A 81 -18.00 -6.83 -1.72
CA ALA A 81 -18.16 -5.44 -2.15
C ALA A 81 -16.97 -4.59 -1.68
N ASP A 82 -16.90 -3.33 -2.13
CA ASP A 82 -15.76 -2.47 -1.86
C ASP A 82 -15.70 -2.06 -0.38
N VAL A 83 -14.56 -2.35 0.26
CA VAL A 83 -14.26 -1.99 1.65
C VAL A 83 -13.00 -1.14 1.71
N LEU A 84 -12.90 -0.26 2.69
CA LEU A 84 -11.63 0.32 3.11
C LEU A 84 -10.98 -0.61 4.14
N LEU A 85 -9.67 -0.77 4.03
CA LEU A 85 -8.89 -1.62 4.91
C LEU A 85 -7.74 -0.83 5.53
N VAL A 86 -7.67 -0.85 6.86
CA VAL A 86 -6.56 -0.28 7.63
C VAL A 86 -5.96 -1.37 8.50
N MET A 87 -4.63 -1.47 8.49
CA MET A 87 -3.86 -2.27 9.42
C MET A 87 -3.39 -1.39 10.58
N VAL A 88 -3.60 -1.85 11.80
CA VAL A 88 -3.23 -1.14 13.02
C VAL A 88 -2.22 -1.96 13.80
N ALA A 89 -1.09 -1.37 14.18
CA ALA A 89 -0.12 -2.03 15.06
C ALA A 89 -0.73 -2.25 16.46
N GLY A 90 -0.31 -3.30 17.17
CA GLY A 90 -0.92 -3.72 18.43
C GLY A 90 -0.94 -2.67 19.54
N GLY A 91 0.00 -1.72 19.53
CA GLY A 91 0.04 -0.59 20.45
C GLY A 91 -0.82 0.63 20.04
N GLY A 92 -1.50 0.57 18.89
CA GLY A 92 -2.33 1.66 18.36
C GLY A 92 -1.55 2.91 17.93
N GLY A 93 -0.23 2.80 17.73
CA GLY A 93 0.63 3.92 17.35
C GLY A 93 0.84 4.09 15.83
N ASP A 94 0.68 3.01 15.06
CA ASP A 94 0.92 2.96 13.61
C ASP A 94 -0.36 2.43 12.89
N PHE A 95 -0.84 3.09 11.84
CA PHE A 95 -2.12 2.82 11.15
C PHE A 95 -1.99 2.81 9.63
N ARG A 96 -1.56 1.71 9.03
CA ARG A 96 -1.37 1.66 7.58
C ARG A 96 -2.67 1.33 6.85
N ALA A 97 -3.25 2.31 6.16
CA ALA A 97 -4.25 2.02 5.12
C ALA A 97 -3.65 1.18 3.99
N LEU A 98 -4.37 0.15 3.58
CA LEU A 98 -3.97 -0.74 2.50
C LEU A 98 -4.72 -0.39 1.22
N ALA A 99 -3.98 -0.24 0.13
CA ALA A 99 -4.58 -0.14 -1.19
C ALA A 99 -5.03 -1.52 -1.70
N PRO A 100 -6.02 -1.56 -2.61
CA PRO A 100 -6.41 -2.79 -3.26
C PRO A 100 -5.24 -3.41 -4.04
N ALA A 101 -5.16 -4.73 -4.00
CA ALA A 101 -4.17 -5.49 -4.73
C ALA A 101 -4.38 -5.33 -6.25
N SER A 102 -3.30 -5.25 -7.00
CA SER A 102 -3.30 -4.92 -8.44
C SER A 102 -2.17 -5.63 -9.16
N SER A 103 -2.29 -5.85 -10.47
CA SER A 103 -1.18 -6.37 -11.30
C SER A 103 0.01 -5.43 -11.35
N VAL A 104 -0.21 -4.13 -11.07
CA VAL A 104 0.83 -3.11 -10.96
C VAL A 104 0.69 -2.37 -9.64
N VAL A 105 1.80 -2.25 -8.91
CA VAL A 105 1.90 -1.44 -7.69
C VAL A 105 3.12 -0.52 -7.75
N LEU A 106 2.98 0.68 -7.19
CA LEU A 106 3.98 1.73 -7.13
C LEU A 106 4.28 2.04 -5.65
N GLY A 107 5.56 2.15 -5.31
CA GLY A 107 5.95 2.48 -3.95
C GLY A 107 7.44 2.74 -3.77
N SER A 108 7.82 3.13 -2.56
CA SER A 108 9.21 3.38 -2.20
C SER A 108 9.81 2.17 -1.49
N THR A 109 10.97 1.73 -1.93
CA THR A 109 11.79 0.73 -1.23
C THR A 109 12.60 1.46 -0.15
N LEU A 110 12.06 1.53 1.08
CA LEU A 110 12.68 2.18 2.24
C LEU A 110 13.86 1.35 2.81
N ALA A 111 13.96 1.13 4.12
CA ALA A 111 14.97 0.24 4.68
C ALA A 111 14.67 -1.23 4.32
N LEU A 112 13.39 -1.60 4.42
CA LEU A 112 12.88 -2.92 4.09
C LEU A 112 11.59 -2.78 3.28
N ALA A 113 11.39 -3.61 2.27
CA ALA A 113 10.12 -3.69 1.55
C ALA A 113 9.74 -5.14 1.25
N HIS A 114 8.43 -5.38 1.18
CA HIS A 114 7.85 -6.67 0.88
C HIS A 114 6.81 -6.52 -0.21
N ILE A 115 6.91 -7.38 -1.23
CA ILE A 115 5.89 -7.55 -2.27
C ILE A 115 5.31 -8.94 -2.13
N SER A 116 4.01 -8.99 -1.84
CA SER A 116 3.26 -10.22 -1.65
C SER A 116 2.33 -10.43 -2.83
N VAL A 117 2.24 -11.68 -3.29
CA VAL A 117 1.29 -12.09 -4.31
C VAL A 117 0.02 -12.61 -3.63
N PHE A 118 -1.13 -12.05 -3.99
CA PHE A 118 -2.43 -12.51 -3.50
C PHE A 118 -2.67 -13.98 -3.87
N GLY A 119 -3.22 -14.75 -2.94
CA GLY A 119 -3.49 -16.18 -3.13
C GLY A 119 -2.28 -17.09 -2.92
N GLY A 120 -1.14 -16.57 -2.43
CA GLY A 120 0.05 -17.35 -2.03
C GLY A 120 0.87 -18.05 -3.11
N GLY A 121 0.39 -18.14 -4.36
CA GLY A 121 1.17 -18.66 -5.49
C GLY A 121 2.18 -17.64 -6.05
N SER A 122 3.24 -18.14 -6.70
CA SER A 122 4.26 -17.29 -7.32
C SER A 122 3.72 -16.45 -8.48
N ALA A 123 4.32 -15.27 -8.68
CA ALA A 123 4.16 -14.45 -9.88
C ALA A 123 5.54 -14.12 -10.45
N THR A 124 5.64 -13.95 -11.76
CA THR A 124 6.81 -13.33 -12.40
C THR A 124 6.66 -11.83 -12.31
N ILE A 125 7.47 -11.22 -11.45
CA ILE A 125 7.40 -9.81 -11.10
C ILE A 125 8.58 -9.08 -11.72
N VAL A 126 8.30 -8.02 -12.47
CA VAL A 126 9.30 -7.07 -12.97
C VAL A 126 9.32 -5.86 -12.04
N ARG A 127 10.47 -5.58 -11.44
CA ARG A 127 10.76 -4.34 -10.71
C ARG A 127 11.49 -3.39 -11.64
N THR A 128 11.01 -2.16 -11.75
CA THR A 128 11.71 -1.04 -12.42
C THR A 128 11.77 0.12 -11.43
N CYS A 129 12.94 0.73 -11.24
CA CYS A 129 13.11 1.81 -10.26
C CYS A 129 13.64 3.09 -10.88
N SER A 130 13.53 4.19 -10.14
CA SER A 130 13.98 5.52 -10.56
C SER A 130 15.48 5.63 -10.82
N ASN A 131 16.28 4.68 -10.33
CA ASN A 131 17.72 4.55 -10.64
C ASN A 131 17.99 3.76 -11.95
N SER A 132 16.94 3.46 -12.73
CA SER A 132 16.96 2.64 -13.94
C SER A 132 17.32 1.17 -13.73
N GLN A 133 17.46 0.70 -12.49
CA GLN A 133 17.61 -0.72 -12.23
C GLN A 133 16.31 -1.45 -12.55
N GLN A 134 16.45 -2.52 -13.33
CA GLN A 134 15.39 -3.45 -13.63
C GLN A 134 15.78 -4.84 -13.15
N THR A 135 14.90 -5.50 -12.41
CA THR A 135 15.10 -6.87 -11.96
C THR A 135 13.83 -7.68 -12.17
N VAL A 136 13.99 -8.96 -12.50
CA VAL A 136 12.87 -9.90 -12.70
C VAL A 136 13.02 -11.03 -11.69
N ARG A 137 11.93 -11.37 -11.01
CA ARG A 137 11.90 -12.47 -10.05
C ARG A 137 10.58 -13.22 -10.10
N THR A 138 10.65 -14.55 -10.04
CA THR A 138 9.47 -15.39 -9.82
C THR A 138 9.39 -15.75 -8.34
N THR A 139 8.40 -15.22 -7.63
CA THR A 139 8.23 -15.46 -6.19
C THR A 139 6.79 -15.18 -5.73
N ALA A 140 6.39 -15.77 -4.60
CA ALA A 140 5.15 -15.43 -3.90
C ALA A 140 5.35 -14.25 -2.91
N LEU A 141 6.59 -14.08 -2.42
CA LEU A 141 7.01 -12.99 -1.55
C LEU A 141 8.39 -12.49 -1.98
N TRP A 142 8.51 -11.21 -2.29
CA TRP A 142 9.79 -10.56 -2.57
C TRP A 142 10.15 -9.63 -1.42
N THR A 143 11.14 -10.02 -0.62
CA THR A 143 11.77 -9.14 0.36
C THR A 143 12.92 -8.38 -0.30
N LEU A 144 12.91 -7.05 -0.18
CA LEU A 144 13.93 -6.15 -0.68
C LEU A 144 14.54 -5.37 0.47
N ILE A 145 15.85 -5.30 0.50
CA ILE A 145 16.60 -4.42 1.40
C ILE A 145 16.90 -3.16 0.59
N GLY A 146 16.41 -2.01 1.05
CA GLY A 146 16.69 -0.74 0.39
C GLY A 146 17.84 0.00 1.05
N SER A 147 18.02 1.27 0.67
CA SER A 147 19.20 2.07 1.03
C SER A 147 19.21 2.59 2.46
N GLY A 148 18.13 2.38 3.24
CA GLY A 148 17.97 2.97 4.58
C GLY A 148 17.65 4.46 4.57
N SER A 149 17.52 5.09 3.41
CA SER A 149 17.05 6.48 3.29
C SER A 149 15.58 6.59 3.70
N SER A 150 15.20 7.73 4.31
CA SER A 150 13.84 8.01 4.76
C SER A 150 12.81 8.00 3.62
N TRP A 151 13.25 8.21 2.38
CA TRP A 151 12.40 8.26 1.19
C TRP A 151 12.49 7.03 0.28
N GLY A 152 13.56 6.25 0.39
CA GLY A 152 13.78 5.05 -0.41
C GLY A 152 13.83 5.27 -1.92
N GLU A 153 14.13 4.20 -2.65
CA GLU A 153 14.06 4.19 -4.12
C GLU A 153 12.61 4.06 -4.58
N SER A 154 12.16 4.94 -5.49
CA SER A 154 10.83 4.81 -6.11
C SER A 154 10.85 3.66 -7.11
N CYS A 155 9.87 2.76 -7.05
CA CYS A 155 9.83 1.58 -7.88
C CYS A 155 8.41 1.22 -8.32
N ARG A 156 8.32 0.68 -9.53
CA ARG A 156 7.16 0.04 -10.14
C ARG A 156 7.37 -1.47 -10.15
N PHE A 157 6.34 -2.19 -9.72
CA PHE A 157 6.33 -3.64 -9.75
C PHE A 157 5.13 -4.12 -10.54
N GLU A 158 5.39 -4.97 -11.52
CA GLU A 158 4.39 -5.50 -12.45
C GLU A 158 4.43 -7.03 -12.44
N ALA A 159 3.28 -7.67 -12.22
CA ALA A 159 3.11 -9.10 -12.40
C ALA A 159 2.77 -9.42 -13.86
N LEU A 160 3.70 -10.01 -14.59
CA LEU A 160 3.54 -10.29 -16.03
C LEU A 160 2.42 -11.28 -16.36
N ASN A 161 2.02 -12.10 -15.40
CA ASN A 161 0.93 -13.06 -15.53
C ASN A 161 -0.40 -12.53 -14.97
N GLY A 162 -0.52 -11.22 -14.73
CA GLY A 162 -1.75 -10.57 -14.25
C GLY A 162 -2.12 -10.91 -12.80
N ARG A 163 -1.23 -11.56 -12.04
CA ARG A 163 -1.45 -11.86 -10.62
C ARG A 163 -1.54 -10.55 -9.83
N LEU A 164 -2.36 -10.53 -8.78
CA LEU A 164 -2.51 -9.36 -7.95
C LEU A 164 -1.38 -9.28 -6.91
N LEU A 165 -0.79 -8.10 -6.81
CA LEU A 165 0.29 -7.75 -5.90
C LEU A 165 -0.22 -6.77 -4.86
N GLY A 166 0.37 -6.84 -3.67
CA GLY A 166 0.31 -5.79 -2.68
C GLY A 166 1.71 -5.57 -2.12
N GLY A 167 1.98 -4.35 -1.68
CA GLY A 167 3.31 -3.94 -1.27
C GLY A 167 3.30 -3.12 0.01
N SER A 168 4.33 -3.32 0.83
CA SER A 168 4.60 -2.51 1.99
C SER A 168 6.08 -2.26 2.15
N SER A 169 6.43 -1.09 2.66
CA SER A 169 7.80 -0.73 3.04
C SER A 169 7.87 -0.22 4.46
N PHE A 170 9.01 -0.40 5.09
CA PHE A 170 9.25 -0.14 6.51
C PHE A 170 10.59 0.59 6.68
N SER A 171 10.62 1.55 7.59
CA SER A 171 11.81 2.23 8.09
C SER A 171 11.72 2.37 9.61
N ALA A 172 12.75 2.94 10.23
CA ALA A 172 12.68 3.32 11.65
C ALA A 172 11.52 4.30 11.94
N ASP A 173 11.17 5.12 10.96
CA ASP A 173 10.22 6.22 11.09
C ASP A 173 8.77 5.86 10.69
N GLY A 174 8.52 4.62 10.23
CA GLY A 174 7.18 4.10 10.00
C GLY A 174 7.07 3.15 8.82
N ALA A 175 5.84 2.90 8.37
CA ALA A 175 5.55 2.03 7.24
C ALA A 175 4.74 2.79 6.16
N ALA A 176 4.91 2.40 4.89
CA ALA A 176 4.13 2.92 3.78
C ALA A 176 3.49 1.77 2.99
N ALA A 177 2.22 1.94 2.63
CA ALA A 177 1.54 1.07 1.68
C ALA A 177 1.83 1.52 0.25
N TRP A 178 1.84 0.55 -0.66
CA TRP A 178 2.11 0.80 -2.07
C TRP A 178 0.79 0.88 -2.84
N LEU A 179 0.71 1.81 -3.78
CA LEU A 179 -0.53 2.19 -4.44
C LEU A 179 -0.57 1.66 -5.89
N PRO A 180 -1.72 1.19 -6.38
CA PRO A 180 -1.89 0.97 -7.80
C PRO A 180 -1.98 2.30 -8.57
N PRO A 181 -1.55 2.34 -9.85
CA PRO A 181 -1.55 3.56 -10.66
C PRO A 181 -2.90 4.30 -10.71
N ALA A 182 -4.01 3.55 -10.74
CA ALA A 182 -5.36 4.12 -10.81
C ALA A 182 -5.75 5.01 -9.61
N LEU A 183 -5.05 4.92 -8.48
CA LEU A 183 -5.30 5.78 -7.31
C LEU A 183 -4.56 7.11 -7.38
N LEU A 184 -3.63 7.26 -8.32
CA LEU A 184 -2.79 8.46 -8.48
C LEU A 184 -3.31 9.39 -9.57
N SER A 185 -4.28 8.95 -10.36
CA SER A 185 -4.89 9.73 -11.46
C SER A 185 -6.12 10.53 -11.04
N SER A 186 -6.38 10.70 -9.74
CA SER A 186 -7.54 11.44 -9.22
C SER A 186 -7.20 12.18 -7.95
N ILE A 187 -7.73 13.41 -7.82
CA ILE A 187 -7.77 14.26 -6.62
C ILE A 187 -7.43 13.49 -5.32
N VAL A 188 -6.17 13.60 -4.88
CA VAL A 188 -5.70 12.99 -3.62
C VAL A 188 -5.75 14.04 -2.53
N VAL A 189 -6.68 13.91 -1.58
CA VAL A 189 -6.65 14.73 -0.35
C VAL A 189 -5.56 14.20 0.57
N LEU A 190 -4.49 14.97 0.76
CA LEU A 190 -3.41 14.59 1.68
C LEU A 190 -3.78 14.95 3.13
N PRO A 191 -3.47 14.08 4.11
CA PRO A 191 -3.59 14.44 5.53
C PRO A 191 -2.59 15.56 5.88
N GLU A 192 -2.85 16.29 6.97
CA GLU A 192 -1.89 17.24 7.56
C GLU A 192 -0.65 16.49 8.09
N THR A 193 0.30 16.21 7.20
CA THR A 193 1.56 15.55 7.56
C THR A 193 2.74 16.30 6.98
N GLY A 194 3.85 16.29 7.71
CA GLY A 194 5.01 17.13 7.42
C GLY A 194 5.68 16.87 6.07
N SER A 195 5.59 15.67 5.49
CA SER A 195 6.19 15.38 4.18
C SER A 195 5.60 14.16 3.47
N VAL A 196 5.26 14.24 2.19
CA VAL A 196 4.66 13.17 1.36
C VAL A 196 5.52 12.88 0.13
N LYS A 197 5.62 11.60 -0.28
CA LYS A 197 6.21 11.19 -1.56
C LYS A 197 5.16 10.55 -2.45
N LEU A 198 4.97 11.12 -3.63
CA LEU A 198 4.06 10.62 -4.66
C LEU A 198 4.86 9.89 -5.73
N ILE A 199 4.33 8.79 -6.25
CA ILE A 199 4.98 8.01 -7.32
C ILE A 199 3.92 7.69 -8.36
N ALA A 200 4.21 7.96 -9.63
CA ALA A 200 3.33 7.70 -10.76
C ALA A 200 4.07 6.94 -11.88
N GLU A 201 3.31 6.32 -12.78
CA GLU A 201 3.85 5.60 -13.93
C GLU A 201 4.14 6.49 -15.15
N SER A 202 3.71 7.75 -15.10
CA SER A 202 3.93 8.74 -16.14
C SER A 202 4.23 10.10 -15.52
N ALA A 203 4.81 10.99 -16.33
CA ALA A 203 5.00 12.38 -15.94
C ALA A 203 3.62 13.04 -15.79
N VAL A 204 3.32 13.50 -14.57
CA VAL A 204 2.07 14.17 -14.22
C VAL A 204 2.41 15.42 -13.42
N THR A 205 1.65 16.49 -13.63
CA THR A 205 1.68 17.66 -12.75
C THR A 205 0.45 17.62 -11.87
N CYS A 206 0.66 17.37 -10.57
CA CYS A 206 -0.37 17.54 -9.56
C CYS A 206 -0.51 19.03 -9.24
N GLN A 207 -1.69 19.46 -8.78
CA GLN A 207 -1.86 20.78 -8.19
C GLN A 207 -2.01 20.62 -6.68
N ASP A 208 -1.51 21.51 -5.84
CA ASP A 208 -1.85 21.49 -4.42
C ASP A 208 -3.13 22.31 -4.15
N GLY A 209 -3.66 22.25 -2.92
CA GLY A 209 -4.88 22.97 -2.54
C GLY A 209 -4.71 24.50 -2.54
N SER A 210 -3.48 24.99 -2.65
CA SER A 210 -3.16 26.41 -2.81
C SER A 210 -2.90 26.82 -4.27
N GLY A 211 -3.06 25.91 -5.23
CA GLY A 211 -2.83 26.15 -6.65
C GLY A 211 -1.37 26.05 -7.08
N GLY A 212 -0.48 25.58 -6.21
CA GLY A 212 0.91 25.27 -6.53
C GLY A 212 1.01 24.04 -7.43
N ALA A 213 1.94 24.06 -8.38
CA ALA A 213 2.17 22.94 -9.29
C ALA A 213 3.29 22.03 -8.78
N LEU A 214 3.02 20.73 -8.72
CA LEU A 214 3.98 19.69 -8.36
C LEU A 214 4.18 18.75 -9.55
N ALA A 215 5.27 18.93 -10.29
CA ALA A 215 5.62 18.03 -11.37
C ALA A 215 6.31 16.76 -10.85
N LEU A 216 5.78 15.59 -11.20
CA LEU A 216 6.41 14.31 -10.96
C LEU A 216 7.43 14.04 -12.07
N ALA A 217 8.70 14.11 -11.72
CA ALA A 217 9.81 13.88 -12.65
C ALA A 217 10.36 12.46 -12.51
N GLY A 218 10.88 11.90 -13.60
CA GLY A 218 11.44 10.57 -13.60
C GLY A 218 11.63 10.00 -15.00
N GLN A 219 12.00 8.73 -15.04
CA GLN A 219 12.31 7.98 -16.27
C GLN A 219 11.84 6.54 -16.11
N ASN A 220 11.76 5.80 -17.22
CA ASN A 220 11.43 4.37 -17.25
C ASN A 220 10.10 4.02 -16.55
N GLY A 221 9.09 4.90 -16.71
CA GLY A 221 7.77 4.68 -16.11
C GLY A 221 7.75 4.77 -14.59
N VAL A 222 8.72 5.46 -13.98
CA VAL A 222 8.75 5.76 -12.55
C VAL A 222 9.02 7.25 -12.36
N HIS A 223 7.96 8.00 -12.05
CA HIS A 223 7.99 9.44 -11.83
C HIS A 223 7.63 9.71 -10.38
N HIS A 224 8.30 10.65 -9.71
CA HIS A 224 7.99 10.96 -8.32
C HIS A 224 8.27 12.41 -7.96
N ALA A 225 7.69 12.83 -6.85
CA ALA A 225 7.99 14.10 -6.21
C ALA A 225 7.90 13.93 -4.68
N VAL A 226 8.66 14.75 -3.95
CA VAL A 226 8.64 14.80 -2.50
C VAL A 226 8.19 16.20 -2.07
N LEU A 227 7.11 16.26 -1.31
CA LEU A 227 6.65 17.44 -0.61
C LEU A 227 7.26 17.40 0.80
N VAL A 228 8.08 18.38 1.17
CA VAL A 228 8.82 18.40 2.46
C VAL A 228 8.17 19.35 3.49
N SER A 229 7.05 19.95 3.14
CA SER A 229 6.24 20.82 4.00
C SER A 229 4.79 20.36 3.96
N ALA A 230 4.11 20.38 5.12
CA ALA A 230 2.70 20.01 5.19
C ALA A 230 1.90 20.83 4.18
N PRO A 231 1.28 20.21 3.18
CA PRO A 231 0.32 20.92 2.36
C PRO A 231 -0.84 21.35 3.28
N PRO A 232 -1.45 22.52 3.08
CA PRO A 232 -2.59 22.93 3.89
C PRO A 232 -3.68 21.85 3.86
N ALA A 233 -4.39 21.67 4.98
CA ALA A 233 -5.48 20.70 5.11
C ALA A 233 -6.43 20.80 3.91
N GLY A 234 -6.79 19.65 3.34
CA GLY A 234 -7.68 19.63 2.17
C GLY A 234 -6.96 19.86 0.83
N THR A 235 -5.64 19.76 0.79
CA THR A 235 -4.88 19.80 -0.47
C THR A 235 -5.27 18.64 -1.36
N VAL A 236 -5.83 18.99 -2.52
CA VAL A 236 -6.28 18.13 -3.60
C VAL A 236 -5.17 18.02 -4.64
N LEU A 237 -4.50 16.87 -4.77
CA LEU A 237 -3.51 16.59 -5.82
C LEU A 237 -4.09 16.01 -7.11
#